data_AF-A0AAN4FEY4-F1
#
_entry.id   AF-A0AAN4FEY4-F1
#
_cell.length_a   1.000
_cell.length_b   1.000
_cell.length_c   1.000
_cell.angle_alpha   90.00
_cell.angle_beta   90.00
_cell.angle_gamma   90.00
#
_symmetry.space_group_name_H-M   'P 1'
#
loop_
_entity.id
_entity.type
_entity.pdbx_description
1 polymer ?
#
loop_
_entity_poly.entity_id
_entity_poly.type
_entity_poly.pdbx_seq_one_letter_code
_entity_poly.pdbx_strand_id
1 'polypeptide(L)'
;AYDLANGKYTAQDATTAQKGIVQLSSATNSTSEVLAATPKAVKAAYDLANGKQAADATLTALAALATAADKLPYFTGVDRAALTALTSVGRAILGKTSIQSVLDYLGLGEGSALPVGVPVPWPSATPPTGWLKCNGAAFSSEKYPNLAKVYPTNKLPDLRGEFIRGWDDGRGVDNGRALLSSQEATNFSQRAGNIGDGAGHAINFHDGIVGNQPGFSRFNFTSNSVGDGINFVAVRPRNIAFNYIVRAA
;
A
#
# COMPACT_ATOMS: atom_id res chain seq x y z
N ALA A 1 -95.83 -27.90 34.97
CA ALA A 1 -95.72 -27.05 33.76
C ALA A 1 -94.35 -26.39 33.61
N TYR A 2 -93.64 -26.06 34.70
CA TYR A 2 -92.31 -25.39 34.65
C TYR A 2 -91.15 -26.30 34.19
N ASP A 3 -91.26 -27.62 34.40
CA ASP A 3 -90.15 -28.57 34.19
C ASP A 3 -90.03 -29.10 32.74
N LEU A 4 -91.12 -29.07 31.97
CA LEU A 4 -91.15 -29.49 30.56
C LEU A 4 -90.61 -28.41 29.60
N ALA A 5 -90.51 -27.17 30.05
CA ALA A 5 -89.98 -26.05 29.27
C ALA A 5 -88.46 -25.93 29.37
N ASN A 6 -87.85 -26.36 30.48
CA ASN A 6 -86.42 -26.16 30.69
C ASN A 6 -85.57 -27.01 29.75
N GLY A 7 -85.96 -28.27 29.50
CA GLY A 7 -85.23 -29.16 28.58
C GLY A 7 -85.44 -28.88 27.09
N LYS A 8 -86.57 -28.29 26.69
CA LYS A 8 -86.92 -28.06 25.27
C LYS A 8 -86.40 -26.71 24.72
N TYR A 9 -85.97 -25.80 25.59
CA TYR A 9 -85.48 -24.46 25.24
C TYR A 9 -84.06 -24.16 25.74
N THR A 10 -83.33 -25.12 26.32
CA THR A 10 -81.88 -24.95 26.60
C THR A 10 -81.14 -24.80 25.28
N ALA A 11 -80.67 -23.59 24.99
CA ALA A 11 -79.79 -23.36 23.85
C ALA A 11 -78.50 -24.16 24.04
N GLN A 12 -78.21 -25.06 23.10
CA GLN A 12 -76.93 -25.75 23.09
C GLN A 12 -75.86 -24.84 22.50
N ASP A 13 -74.65 -24.92 23.06
CA ASP A 13 -73.49 -24.22 22.52
C ASP A 13 -73.21 -24.71 21.10
N ALA A 14 -72.77 -23.81 20.23
CA ALA A 14 -72.35 -24.25 18.91
C ALA A 14 -71.02 -25.01 19.02
N THR A 15 -70.90 -26.05 18.21
CA THR A 15 -69.67 -26.80 18.02
C THR A 15 -69.36 -26.89 16.54
N THR A 16 -68.21 -27.48 16.20
CA THR A 16 -67.88 -27.81 14.81
C THR A 16 -68.77 -28.91 14.22
N ALA A 17 -69.52 -29.65 15.06
CA ALA A 17 -70.40 -30.75 14.63
C ALA A 17 -71.90 -30.43 14.75
N GLN A 18 -72.28 -29.45 15.56
CA GLN A 18 -73.68 -29.13 15.86
C GLN A 18 -73.90 -27.60 15.91
N LYS A 19 -74.97 -27.14 15.27
CA LYS A 19 -75.38 -25.73 15.31
C LYS A 19 -75.87 -25.36 16.72
N GLY A 20 -75.53 -24.16 17.18
CA GLY A 20 -75.91 -23.64 18.50
C GLY A 20 -75.73 -22.13 18.60
N ILE A 21 -75.82 -21.57 19.81
CA ILE A 21 -75.58 -20.15 20.09
C ILE A 21 -74.09 -19.95 20.43
N VAL A 22 -73.48 -18.85 19.97
CA VAL A 22 -72.08 -18.50 20.24
C VAL A 22 -71.97 -17.05 20.70
N GLN A 23 -71.15 -16.81 21.72
CA GLN A 23 -70.77 -15.47 22.13
C GLN A 23 -69.54 -15.00 21.32
N LEU A 24 -69.60 -13.77 20.81
CA LEU A 24 -68.56 -13.20 19.97
C LEU A 24 -67.62 -12.29 20.75
N SER A 25 -66.32 -12.34 20.43
CA SER A 25 -65.30 -11.45 20.99
C SER A 25 -64.48 -10.78 19.89
N SER A 26 -64.20 -9.49 20.07
CA SER A 26 -63.30 -8.73 19.18
C SER A 26 -61.89 -8.55 19.75
N ALA A 27 -61.56 -9.23 20.85
CA ALA A 27 -60.21 -9.21 21.41
C ALA A 27 -59.26 -10.04 20.55
N THR A 28 -58.08 -9.51 20.24
CA THR A 28 -57.03 -10.19 19.47
C THR A 28 -56.07 -11.02 20.32
N ASN A 29 -56.19 -10.92 21.65
CA ASN A 29 -55.38 -11.61 22.65
C ASN A 29 -56.23 -12.44 23.63
N SER A 30 -57.45 -12.83 23.22
CA SER A 30 -58.34 -13.66 24.05
C SER A 30 -57.73 -15.05 24.27
N THR A 31 -57.69 -15.49 25.53
CA THR A 31 -57.36 -16.87 25.90
C THR A 31 -58.60 -17.77 26.00
N SER A 32 -59.80 -17.23 25.74
CA SER A 32 -61.05 -17.98 25.82
C SER A 32 -61.19 -18.96 24.65
N GLU A 33 -61.49 -20.22 24.97
CA GLU A 33 -61.77 -21.28 24.00
C GLU A 33 -63.29 -21.42 23.69
N VAL A 34 -64.15 -20.70 24.41
CA VAL A 34 -65.63 -20.77 24.28
C VAL A 34 -66.25 -19.60 23.50
N LEU A 35 -65.46 -18.57 23.18
CA LEU A 35 -65.91 -17.39 22.44
C LEU A 35 -65.39 -17.45 20.99
N ALA A 36 -66.22 -17.10 20.01
CA ALA A 36 -65.78 -16.99 18.62
C ALA A 36 -65.22 -15.59 18.30
N ALA A 37 -64.17 -15.55 17.48
CA ALA A 37 -63.56 -14.30 17.02
C ALA A 37 -64.43 -13.57 15.99
N THR A 38 -64.50 -12.24 16.07
CA THR A 38 -65.16 -11.42 15.03
C THR A 38 -64.26 -11.16 13.82
N PRO A 39 -64.82 -10.81 12.65
CA PRO A 39 -64.03 -10.35 11.50
C PRO A 39 -63.11 -9.16 11.82
N LYS A 40 -63.50 -8.30 12.78
CA LYS A 40 -62.66 -7.19 13.27
C LYS A 40 -61.40 -7.71 13.94
N ALA A 41 -61.50 -8.72 14.82
CA ALA A 41 -60.34 -9.33 15.47
C ALA A 41 -59.42 -10.02 14.44
N VAL A 42 -60.00 -10.77 13.50
CA VAL A 42 -59.24 -11.45 12.44
C VAL A 42 -58.50 -10.45 11.56
N LYS A 43 -59.18 -9.37 11.12
CA LYS A 43 -58.55 -8.30 10.34
C LYS A 43 -57.42 -7.63 11.13
N ALA A 44 -57.64 -7.30 12.40
CA ALA A 44 -56.62 -6.67 13.23
C ALA A 44 -55.39 -7.56 13.45
N ALA A 45 -55.59 -8.88 13.65
CA ALA A 45 -54.49 -9.85 13.75
C ALA A 45 -53.75 -10.02 12.41
N TYR A 46 -54.48 -10.08 11.29
CA TYR A 46 -53.90 -10.13 9.95
C TYR A 46 -53.09 -8.88 9.63
N ASP A 47 -53.64 -7.69 9.85
CA ASP A 47 -52.96 -6.42 9.62
C ASP A 47 -51.67 -6.32 10.47
N LEU A 48 -51.74 -6.76 11.74
CA LEU A 48 -50.58 -6.82 12.62
C LEU A 48 -49.51 -7.78 12.08
N ALA A 49 -49.90 -8.98 11.64
CA ALA A 49 -48.98 -9.98 11.08
C ALA A 49 -48.38 -9.54 9.74
N ASN A 50 -49.18 -8.91 8.88
CA ASN A 50 -48.76 -8.41 7.57
C ASN A 50 -47.76 -7.24 7.69
N GLY A 51 -47.72 -6.56 8.85
CA GLY A 51 -46.71 -5.55 9.19
C GLY A 51 -45.44 -6.10 9.84
N LYS A 52 -45.34 -7.41 10.11
CA LYS A 52 -44.13 -8.03 10.68
C LYS A 52 -43.26 -8.61 9.58
N GLN A 53 -41.95 -8.58 9.79
CA GLN A 53 -41.01 -9.32 8.96
C GLN A 53 -41.24 -10.83 9.14
N ALA A 54 -41.18 -11.59 8.04
CA ALA A 54 -41.24 -13.04 8.10
C ALA A 54 -40.12 -13.59 8.99
N ALA A 55 -40.40 -14.69 9.70
CA ALA A 55 -39.39 -15.35 10.52
C ALA A 55 -38.24 -15.82 9.62
N ASP A 56 -37.08 -15.19 9.79
CA ASP A 56 -35.86 -15.49 9.06
C ASP A 56 -34.75 -15.83 10.06
N ALA A 57 -34.10 -16.98 9.86
CA ALA A 57 -33.13 -17.51 10.80
C ALA A 57 -31.86 -16.65 10.86
N THR A 58 -31.46 -16.05 9.73
CA THR A 58 -30.32 -15.12 9.66
C THR A 58 -30.62 -13.81 10.38
N LEU A 59 -31.82 -13.24 10.20
CA LEU A 59 -32.25 -12.05 10.95
C LEU A 59 -32.32 -12.35 12.46
N THR A 60 -32.84 -13.51 12.83
CA THR A 60 -32.90 -13.95 14.24
C THR A 60 -31.50 -14.02 14.85
N ALA A 61 -30.52 -14.55 14.11
CA ALA A 61 -29.14 -14.62 14.54
C ALA A 61 -28.50 -13.22 14.72
N LEU A 62 -28.78 -12.27 13.82
CA LEU A 62 -28.30 -10.89 13.93
C LEU A 62 -28.97 -10.14 15.11
N ALA A 63 -30.28 -10.34 15.30
CA ALA A 63 -31.06 -9.74 16.38
C ALA A 63 -30.65 -10.26 17.77
N ALA A 64 -30.10 -11.47 17.85
CA ALA A 64 -29.61 -12.08 19.09
C ALA A 64 -28.23 -11.58 19.52
N LEU A 65 -27.52 -10.80 18.70
CA LEU A 65 -26.21 -10.26 19.06
C LEU A 65 -26.31 -9.23 20.19
N ALA A 66 -25.48 -9.37 21.22
CA ALA A 66 -25.41 -8.40 22.32
C ALA A 66 -24.89 -7.05 21.83
N THR A 67 -25.59 -5.96 22.12
CA THR A 67 -25.13 -4.62 21.77
C THR A 67 -23.89 -4.25 22.57
N ALA A 68 -22.83 -3.82 21.88
CA ALA A 68 -21.58 -3.40 22.51
C ALA A 68 -20.83 -2.43 21.60
N ALA A 69 -20.11 -1.48 22.22
CA ALA A 69 -19.20 -0.59 21.51
C ALA A 69 -18.05 -1.37 20.88
N ASP A 70 -17.49 -0.83 19.80
CA ASP A 70 -16.27 -1.36 19.15
C ASP A 70 -16.38 -2.84 18.72
N LYS A 71 -17.58 -3.29 18.35
CA LYS A 71 -17.83 -4.64 17.81
C LYS A 71 -18.26 -4.60 16.35
N LEU A 72 -17.84 -5.62 15.60
CA LEU A 72 -18.27 -5.89 14.23
C LEU A 72 -19.00 -7.24 14.19
N PRO A 73 -20.27 -7.29 13.74
CA PRO A 73 -20.96 -8.54 13.41
C PRO A 73 -20.30 -9.30 12.26
N TYR A 74 -20.21 -10.62 12.38
CA TYR A 74 -19.76 -11.51 11.31
C TYR A 74 -20.46 -12.87 11.41
N PHE A 75 -20.53 -13.60 10.30
CA PHE A 75 -21.14 -14.93 10.26
C PHE A 75 -20.10 -16.02 10.57
N THR A 76 -20.50 -17.01 11.38
CA THR A 76 -19.69 -18.20 11.73
C THR A 76 -20.22 -19.48 11.09
N GLY A 77 -21.32 -19.38 10.34
CA GLY A 77 -22.00 -20.46 9.64
C GLY A 77 -23.36 -19.97 9.12
N VAL A 78 -24.11 -20.85 8.45
CA VAL A 78 -25.49 -20.58 8.05
C VAL A 78 -26.32 -20.29 9.30
N ASP A 79 -27.05 -19.16 9.29
CA ASP A 79 -27.89 -18.70 10.41
C ASP A 79 -27.16 -18.55 11.75
N ARG A 80 -25.86 -18.25 11.72
CA ARG A 80 -25.05 -18.05 12.93
C ARG A 80 -24.21 -16.78 12.81
N ALA A 81 -24.46 -15.83 13.69
CA ALA A 81 -23.69 -14.59 13.79
C ALA A 81 -22.91 -14.52 15.12
N ALA A 82 -21.78 -13.84 15.10
CA ALA A 82 -20.95 -13.55 16.27
C ALA A 82 -20.40 -12.12 16.18
N LEU A 83 -19.78 -11.65 17.27
CA LEU A 83 -19.13 -10.34 17.33
C LEU A 83 -17.62 -10.51 17.47
N THR A 84 -16.87 -9.73 16.70
CA THR A 84 -15.44 -9.55 16.89
C THR A 84 -15.14 -8.11 17.31
N ALA A 85 -13.99 -7.87 17.95
CA ALA A 85 -13.56 -6.51 18.27
C ALA A 85 -13.12 -5.80 16.98
N LEU A 86 -13.68 -4.61 16.73
CA LEU A 86 -13.22 -3.71 15.67
C LEU A 86 -12.32 -2.66 16.30
N THR A 87 -11.00 -2.79 16.10
CA THR A 87 -10.02 -1.89 16.72
C THR A 87 -10.13 -0.46 16.20
N SER A 88 -9.57 0.50 16.93
CA SER A 88 -9.45 1.89 16.48
C SER A 88 -8.72 2.01 15.14
N VAL A 89 -7.69 1.20 14.91
CA VAL A 89 -6.97 1.08 13.64
C VAL A 89 -7.90 0.60 12.52
N GLY A 90 -8.68 -0.45 12.77
CA GLY A 90 -9.66 -0.96 11.80
C GLY A 90 -10.71 0.09 11.43
N ARG A 91 -11.26 0.79 12.42
CA ARG A 91 -12.21 1.91 12.19
C ARG A 91 -11.56 3.04 11.41
N ALA A 92 -10.33 3.40 11.74
CA ALA A 92 -9.61 4.46 11.07
C ALA A 92 -9.39 4.15 9.59
N ILE A 93 -9.06 2.90 9.24
CA ILE A 93 -8.88 2.45 7.85
C ILE A 93 -10.21 2.41 7.09
N LEU A 94 -11.24 1.77 7.68
CA LEU A 94 -12.57 1.66 7.05
C LEU A 94 -13.24 3.02 6.81
N GLY A 95 -12.91 4.03 7.64
CA GLY A 95 -13.41 5.40 7.49
C GLY A 95 -12.67 6.25 6.45
N LYS A 96 -11.66 5.71 5.74
CA LYS A 96 -10.92 6.44 4.71
C LYS A 96 -11.66 6.42 3.38
N THR A 97 -11.66 7.56 2.68
CA THR A 97 -12.37 7.74 1.41
C THR A 97 -11.49 7.57 0.17
N SER A 98 -10.18 7.40 0.35
CA SER A 98 -9.23 7.20 -0.75
C SER A 98 -8.07 6.30 -0.36
N ILE A 99 -7.47 5.63 -1.35
CA ILE A 99 -6.24 4.83 -1.17
C ILE A 99 -5.13 5.70 -0.57
N GLN A 100 -4.96 6.94 -1.05
CA GLN A 100 -3.93 7.85 -0.53
C GLN A 100 -4.07 8.06 0.98
N SER A 101 -5.30 8.31 1.45
CA SER A 101 -5.53 8.54 2.89
C SER A 101 -5.31 7.29 3.75
N VAL A 102 -5.43 6.09 3.17
CA VAL A 102 -5.02 4.83 3.82
C VAL A 102 -3.51 4.73 3.86
N LEU A 103 -2.82 5.02 2.76
CA LEU A 103 -1.36 5.01 2.70
C LEU A 103 -0.75 6.01 3.67
N ASP A 104 -1.28 7.23 3.75
CA ASP A 104 -0.82 8.26 4.69
C ASP A 104 -0.99 7.80 6.15
N TYR A 105 -2.14 7.18 6.47
CA TYR A 105 -2.38 6.62 7.79
C TYR A 105 -1.38 5.52 8.17
N LEU A 106 -0.94 4.74 7.18
CA LEU A 106 0.07 3.70 7.36
C LEU A 106 1.51 4.22 7.26
N GLY A 107 1.72 5.52 7.00
CA GLY A 107 3.06 6.09 6.76
C GLY A 107 3.70 5.64 5.45
N LEU A 108 2.91 5.16 4.49
CA LEU A 108 3.33 4.68 3.17
C LEU A 108 3.10 5.71 2.06
N GLY A 109 2.66 6.92 2.41
CA GLY A 109 2.47 8.04 1.48
C GLY A 109 3.76 8.79 1.14
N GLU A 110 3.65 10.11 0.93
CA GLU A 110 4.79 10.98 0.59
C GLU A 110 5.88 11.00 1.69
N GLY A 111 5.53 10.73 2.95
CA GLY A 111 6.45 10.60 4.09
C GLY A 111 7.03 9.20 4.33
N SER A 112 6.95 8.30 3.34
CA SER A 112 7.52 6.95 3.43
C SER A 112 9.02 6.98 3.72
N ALA A 113 9.51 5.98 4.47
CA ALA A 113 10.93 5.84 4.82
C ALA A 113 11.87 5.85 3.60
N LEU A 114 11.37 5.48 2.42
CA LEU A 114 12.08 5.65 1.16
C LEU A 114 11.21 6.49 0.20
N PRO A 115 11.40 7.82 0.16
CA PRO A 115 10.62 8.69 -0.71
C PRO A 115 10.74 8.35 -2.19
N VAL A 116 9.72 8.74 -2.97
CA VAL A 116 9.76 8.65 -4.44
C VAL A 116 10.99 9.40 -4.96
N GLY A 117 11.68 8.82 -5.95
CA GLY A 117 12.80 9.47 -6.63
C GLY A 117 14.17 9.32 -5.97
N VAL A 118 14.29 8.71 -4.78
CA VAL A 118 15.60 8.44 -4.15
C VAL A 118 16.33 7.30 -4.89
N PRO A 119 17.54 7.53 -5.43
CA PRO A 119 18.32 6.46 -6.05
C PRO A 119 18.81 5.46 -5.01
N VAL A 120 18.54 4.17 -5.23
CA VAL A 120 19.03 3.08 -4.39
C VAL A 120 19.81 2.03 -5.20
N PRO A 121 20.88 1.44 -4.64
CA PRO A 121 21.57 0.32 -5.26
C PRO A 121 20.66 -0.91 -5.37
N TRP A 122 20.65 -1.55 -6.55
CA TRP A 122 19.88 -2.74 -6.86
C TRP A 122 20.76 -3.81 -7.52
N PRO A 123 20.75 -5.05 -7.03
CA PRO A 123 21.72 -6.06 -7.44
C PRO A 123 21.44 -6.71 -8.80
N SER A 124 20.25 -6.52 -9.39
CA SER A 124 19.86 -7.19 -10.65
C SER A 124 19.73 -6.21 -11.80
N ALA A 125 19.96 -6.70 -13.03
CA ALA A 125 19.74 -5.96 -14.27
C ALA A 125 18.30 -5.48 -14.44
N THR A 126 17.31 -6.17 -13.85
CA THR A 126 15.89 -5.81 -14.00
C THR A 126 15.36 -5.26 -12.67
N PRO A 127 14.84 -4.02 -12.64
CA PRO A 127 14.21 -3.48 -11.44
C PRO A 127 12.90 -4.20 -11.12
N PRO A 128 12.43 -4.21 -9.87
CA PRO A 128 11.10 -4.67 -9.53
C PRO A 128 10.01 -3.83 -10.22
N THR A 129 8.81 -4.37 -10.32
CA THR A 129 7.64 -3.62 -10.80
C THR A 129 7.45 -2.35 -9.95
N GLY A 130 7.20 -1.21 -10.60
CA GLY A 130 7.03 0.09 -9.94
C GLY A 130 8.35 0.86 -9.72
N TRP A 131 9.47 0.32 -10.18
CA TRP A 131 10.78 0.97 -10.11
C TRP A 131 11.35 1.25 -11.50
N LEU A 132 12.15 2.31 -11.60
CA LEU A 132 12.78 2.73 -12.85
C LEU A 132 14.30 2.83 -12.67
N LYS A 133 15.07 2.56 -13.72
CA LYS A 133 16.54 2.70 -13.70
C LYS A 133 16.95 4.17 -13.85
N CYS A 134 17.98 4.57 -13.12
CA CYS A 134 18.70 5.83 -13.35
C CYS A 134 19.69 5.67 -14.51
N ASN A 135 19.17 5.57 -15.74
CA ASN A 135 19.95 5.36 -16.96
C ASN A 135 19.70 6.45 -18.01
N GLY A 136 19.30 7.66 -17.59
CA GLY A 136 18.98 8.76 -18.51
C GLY A 136 17.60 8.67 -19.17
N ALA A 137 16.81 7.62 -18.89
CA ALA A 137 15.52 7.42 -19.53
C ALA A 137 14.50 8.49 -19.14
N ALA A 138 13.67 8.87 -20.12
CA ALA A 138 12.49 9.68 -19.89
C ALA A 138 11.38 8.88 -19.21
N PHE A 139 10.49 9.57 -18.49
CA PHE A 139 9.29 9.00 -17.89
C PHE A 139 8.08 9.91 -18.10
N SER A 140 6.87 9.36 -17.94
CA SER A 140 5.62 10.11 -18.06
C SER A 140 5.24 10.74 -16.72
N SER A 141 5.01 12.05 -16.73
CA SER A 141 4.49 12.81 -15.58
C SER A 141 3.05 12.42 -15.23
N GLU A 142 2.26 11.98 -16.20
CA GLU A 142 0.89 11.52 -15.98
C GLU A 142 0.89 10.20 -15.20
N LYS A 143 1.82 9.31 -15.55
CA LYS A 143 1.96 8.01 -14.89
C LYS A 143 2.67 8.12 -13.53
N TYR A 144 3.65 9.02 -13.41
CA TYR A 144 4.49 9.17 -12.22
C TYR A 144 4.55 10.64 -11.76
N PRO A 145 3.44 11.23 -11.31
CA PRO A 145 3.36 12.65 -10.97
C PRO A 145 4.26 13.03 -9.79
N ASN A 146 4.40 12.15 -8.80
CA ASN A 146 5.29 12.40 -7.66
C ASN A 146 6.77 12.32 -8.05
N LEU A 147 7.11 11.49 -9.03
CA LEU A 147 8.48 11.45 -9.57
C LEU A 147 8.79 12.71 -10.37
N ALA A 148 7.81 13.25 -11.10
CA ALA A 148 7.96 14.52 -11.84
C ALA A 148 8.20 15.72 -10.91
N LYS A 149 7.65 15.72 -9.69
CA LYS A 149 7.98 16.73 -8.67
C LYS A 149 9.46 16.69 -8.29
N VAL A 150 10.06 15.50 -8.23
CA VAL A 150 11.47 15.29 -7.84
C VAL A 150 12.43 15.49 -9.01
N TYR A 151 12.05 15.06 -10.21
CA TYR A 151 12.80 15.22 -11.45
C TYR A 151 11.97 16.00 -12.49
N PRO A 152 11.94 17.35 -12.43
CA PRO A 152 11.04 18.18 -13.25
C PRO A 152 11.29 18.13 -14.76
N THR A 153 12.44 17.62 -15.18
CA THR A 153 12.78 17.42 -16.61
C THR A 153 12.13 16.17 -17.20
N ASN A 154 11.37 15.40 -16.39
CA ASN A 154 10.77 14.12 -16.77
C ASN A 154 11.80 13.11 -17.30
N LYS A 155 13.06 13.23 -16.86
CA LYS A 155 14.16 12.31 -17.15
C LYS A 155 14.89 11.97 -15.87
N LEU A 156 15.24 10.70 -15.73
CA LEU A 156 16.11 10.25 -14.64
C LEU A 156 17.56 10.59 -14.96
N PRO A 157 18.40 10.84 -13.94
CA PRO A 157 19.84 10.96 -14.15
C PRO A 157 20.39 9.66 -14.73
N ASP A 158 21.45 9.77 -15.53
CA ASP A 158 22.24 8.60 -15.92
C ASP A 158 23.35 8.40 -14.89
N LEU A 159 23.17 7.41 -14.00
CA LEU A 159 24.09 7.14 -12.90
C LEU A 159 24.97 5.91 -13.18
N ARG A 160 25.00 5.43 -14.42
CA ARG A 160 25.80 4.26 -14.79
C ARG A 160 27.28 4.64 -14.77
N GLY A 161 28.03 4.05 -13.84
CA GLY A 161 29.46 4.35 -13.66
C GLY A 161 29.72 5.60 -12.82
N GLU A 162 28.68 6.25 -12.31
CA GLU A 162 28.80 7.48 -11.52
C GLU A 162 28.87 7.20 -10.01
N PHE A 163 29.63 8.06 -9.31
CA PHE A 163 29.59 8.13 -7.86
C PHE A 163 28.67 9.28 -7.43
N ILE A 164 27.70 8.98 -6.57
CA ILE A 164 26.87 10.02 -5.95
C ILE A 164 27.68 10.68 -4.83
N ARG A 165 27.72 12.02 -4.84
CA ARG A 165 28.35 12.83 -3.79
C ARG A 165 27.36 13.80 -3.16
N GLY A 166 27.68 14.26 -1.95
CA GLY A 166 26.95 15.35 -1.31
C GLY A 166 27.09 16.65 -2.12
N TRP A 167 25.98 17.37 -2.27
CA TRP A 167 25.97 18.72 -2.82
C TRP A 167 26.57 19.70 -1.81
N ASP A 168 27.32 20.68 -2.30
CA ASP A 168 28.03 21.66 -1.46
C ASP A 168 27.09 22.58 -0.70
N ASP A 169 25.95 22.93 -1.30
CA ASP A 169 24.90 23.78 -0.72
C ASP A 169 25.44 25.06 -0.05
N GLY A 170 26.44 25.70 -0.69
CA GLY A 170 27.02 26.96 -0.22
C GLY A 170 28.08 26.82 0.88
N ARG A 171 28.53 25.61 1.21
CA ARG A 171 29.64 25.39 2.16
C ARG A 171 30.98 25.92 1.62
N GLY A 172 31.14 26.06 0.30
CA GLY A 172 32.31 26.62 -0.35
C GLY A 172 33.43 25.61 -0.65
N VAL A 173 33.17 24.31 -0.54
CA VAL A 173 34.14 23.24 -0.86
C VAL A 173 34.11 22.89 -2.35
N ASP A 174 32.94 22.91 -2.99
CA ASP A 174 32.75 22.68 -4.43
C ASP A 174 31.92 23.82 -5.05
N ASN A 175 32.51 25.02 -5.03
CA ASN A 175 31.83 26.25 -5.46
C ASN A 175 31.43 26.19 -6.94
N GLY A 176 30.20 26.63 -7.24
CA GLY A 176 29.64 26.62 -8.60
C GLY A 176 29.04 25.29 -9.06
N ARG A 177 29.08 24.23 -8.25
CA ARG A 177 28.44 22.93 -8.58
C ARG A 177 26.92 22.98 -8.39
N ALA A 178 26.18 22.59 -9.41
CA ALA A 178 24.72 22.43 -9.35
C ALA A 178 24.30 20.99 -9.01
N LEU A 179 23.13 20.82 -8.40
CA LEU A 179 22.50 19.50 -8.21
C LEU A 179 22.37 18.76 -9.55
N LEU A 180 22.63 17.46 -9.54
CA LEU A 180 22.56 16.56 -10.70
C LEU A 180 23.50 16.92 -11.87
N SER A 181 24.44 17.86 -11.70
CA SER A 181 25.48 18.11 -12.70
C SER A 181 26.54 17.01 -12.67
N SER A 182 27.03 16.61 -13.86
CA SER A 182 28.15 15.68 -13.97
C SER A 182 29.48 16.41 -13.72
N GLN A 183 30.49 15.64 -13.35
CA GLN A 183 31.87 16.11 -13.23
C GLN A 183 32.79 15.08 -13.87
N GLU A 184 33.70 15.56 -14.72
CA GLU A 184 34.77 14.72 -15.26
C GLU A 184 35.69 14.21 -14.15
N ALA A 185 36.33 13.06 -14.39
CA ALA A 185 37.28 12.51 -13.46
C ALA A 185 38.45 13.50 -13.19
N THR A 186 38.88 13.58 -11.93
CA THR A 186 40.11 14.30 -11.60
C THR A 186 41.31 13.41 -11.88
N ASN A 187 42.21 13.87 -12.73
CA ASN A 187 43.42 13.14 -13.09
C ASN A 187 44.53 13.37 -12.05
N PHE A 188 45.30 12.32 -11.75
CA PHE A 188 46.59 12.46 -11.06
C PHE A 188 47.71 12.36 -12.10
N SER A 189 48.61 13.32 -12.12
CA SER A 189 49.82 13.27 -12.96
C SER A 189 51.07 13.46 -12.12
N GLN A 190 52.12 12.73 -12.48
CA GLN A 190 53.45 12.98 -11.93
C GLN A 190 54.08 14.12 -12.75
N ARG A 191 54.32 15.27 -12.11
CA ARG A 191 55.07 16.35 -12.73
C ARG A 191 56.56 16.06 -12.58
N ALA A 192 57.19 15.57 -13.63
CA ALA A 192 58.59 15.16 -13.60
C ALA A 192 59.60 16.32 -13.81
N GLY A 193 59.12 17.56 -14.01
CA GLY A 193 59.99 18.70 -14.31
C GLY A 193 60.59 18.62 -15.72
N ASN A 194 61.51 19.54 -16.04
CA ASN A 194 62.27 19.49 -17.29
C ASN A 194 63.40 18.47 -17.11
N ILE A 195 63.34 17.33 -17.78
CA ILE A 195 64.38 16.31 -17.68
C ILE A 195 65.25 16.37 -18.94
N GLY A 196 66.52 16.74 -18.76
CA GLY A 196 67.51 16.64 -19.83
C GLY A 196 67.78 15.18 -20.18
N ASP A 197 67.86 14.90 -21.48
CA ASP A 197 68.22 13.63 -22.15
C ASP A 197 67.82 12.31 -21.44
N GLY A 198 66.82 11.63 -22.01
CA GLY A 198 66.63 10.19 -21.82
C GLY A 198 65.63 9.73 -20.76
N ALA A 199 64.81 10.62 -20.19
CA ALA A 199 63.72 10.22 -19.28
C ALA A 199 62.34 10.41 -19.92
N GLY A 200 61.78 9.31 -20.44
CA GLY A 200 60.36 9.22 -20.77
C GLY A 200 59.59 8.50 -19.65
N HIS A 201 58.36 8.92 -19.38
CA HIS A 201 57.45 8.18 -18.48
C HIS A 201 56.34 7.55 -19.32
N ALA A 202 56.49 6.26 -19.66
CA ALA A 202 55.47 5.48 -20.36
C ALA A 202 54.68 4.64 -19.35
N ILE A 203 53.47 5.09 -19.00
CA ILE A 203 52.49 4.26 -18.30
C ILE A 203 51.62 3.63 -19.38
N ASN A 204 51.91 2.39 -19.74
CA ASN A 204 51.05 1.62 -20.64
C ASN A 204 49.73 1.26 -19.93
N PHE A 205 48.66 1.04 -20.71
CA PHE A 205 47.27 0.73 -20.31
C PHE A 205 47.05 -0.49 -19.40
N HIS A 206 48.11 -1.03 -18.78
CA HIS A 206 48.00 -2.12 -17.82
C HIS A 206 47.92 -1.53 -16.41
N ASP A 207 46.75 -1.70 -15.79
CA ASP A 207 46.46 -1.48 -14.37
C ASP A 207 47.27 -2.44 -13.46
N GLY A 208 48.60 -2.47 -13.62
CA GLY A 208 49.47 -3.45 -12.99
C GLY A 208 50.95 -3.07 -13.04
N ILE A 209 51.52 -2.86 -11.85
CA ILE A 209 52.97 -2.86 -11.63
C ILE A 209 53.45 -4.30 -11.88
N VAL A 210 54.17 -4.52 -12.98
CA VAL A 210 54.62 -5.86 -13.41
C VAL A 210 55.87 -6.34 -12.65
N GLY A 211 56.42 -5.52 -11.75
CA GLY A 211 57.55 -5.89 -10.91
C GLY A 211 57.89 -4.81 -9.90
N ASN A 212 57.66 -5.11 -8.62
CA ASN A 212 58.20 -4.32 -7.52
C ASN A 212 59.68 -4.66 -7.36
N GLN A 213 60.59 -3.71 -7.61
CA GLN A 213 61.94 -3.77 -7.06
C GLN A 213 62.08 -2.66 -6.00
N PRO A 214 62.84 -2.89 -4.91
CA PRO A 214 62.97 -1.91 -3.85
C PRO A 214 63.67 -0.67 -4.42
N GLY A 215 62.94 0.44 -4.54
CA GLY A 215 63.49 1.74 -4.92
C GLY A 215 62.76 2.43 -6.07
N PHE A 216 62.67 1.84 -7.27
CA PHE A 216 62.11 2.50 -8.46
C PHE A 216 61.84 1.52 -9.60
N SER A 217 60.84 1.79 -10.44
CA SER A 217 60.63 1.14 -11.75
C SER A 217 61.52 1.79 -12.81
N ARG A 218 62.32 1.03 -13.55
CA ARG A 218 63.13 1.54 -14.67
C ARG A 218 62.63 0.97 -16.00
N PHE A 219 62.51 1.82 -17.01
CA PHE A 219 62.24 1.43 -18.39
C PHE A 219 63.39 1.93 -19.29
N ASN A 220 63.84 1.05 -20.20
CA ASN A 220 64.96 1.31 -21.09
C ASN A 220 64.45 1.97 -22.38
N PHE A 221 64.97 3.14 -22.74
CA PHE A 221 64.66 3.83 -24.00
C PHE A 221 65.81 3.66 -24.98
N THR A 222 65.53 3.19 -26.19
CA THR A 222 66.53 2.98 -27.25
C THR A 222 66.83 4.25 -28.06
N SER A 223 66.26 5.39 -27.70
CA SER A 223 66.45 6.66 -28.41
C SER A 223 66.14 7.89 -27.54
N ASN A 224 66.79 8.99 -27.89
CA ASN A 224 66.68 10.34 -27.33
C ASN A 224 65.37 11.02 -27.75
N SER A 225 64.24 10.53 -27.24
CA SER A 225 62.97 11.25 -27.39
C SER A 225 62.82 12.30 -26.29
N VAL A 226 62.96 13.57 -26.66
CA VAL A 226 62.54 14.72 -25.86
C VAL A 226 61.06 14.96 -26.19
N GLY A 227 60.18 14.83 -25.20
CA GLY A 227 58.75 15.06 -25.40
C GLY A 227 58.09 15.53 -24.11
N ASP A 228 57.46 16.70 -24.17
CA ASP A 228 56.53 17.19 -23.15
C ASP A 228 55.22 16.39 -23.23
N GLY A 229 55.21 15.20 -22.63
CA GLY A 229 54.02 14.36 -22.52
C GLY A 229 53.54 14.31 -21.07
N ILE A 230 52.52 15.10 -20.71
CA ILE A 230 51.80 14.87 -19.45
C ILE A 230 50.88 13.66 -19.68
N ASN A 231 51.33 12.47 -19.27
CA ASN A 231 50.49 11.29 -19.20
C ASN A 231 49.68 11.32 -17.90
N PHE A 232 48.36 11.43 -18.01
CA PHE A 232 47.44 11.39 -16.88
C PHE A 232 47.07 9.96 -16.52
N VAL A 233 46.96 9.65 -15.23
CA VAL A 233 46.38 8.40 -14.74
C VAL A 233 45.04 8.73 -14.09
N ALA A 234 43.96 8.16 -14.64
CA ALA A 234 42.66 8.15 -14.00
C ALA A 234 42.67 7.07 -12.90
N VAL A 235 42.52 7.49 -11.64
CA VAL A 235 42.42 6.57 -10.50
C VAL A 235 40.95 6.26 -10.26
N ARG A 236 40.58 4.98 -10.33
CA ARG A 236 39.23 4.51 -10.01
C ARG A 236 39.23 3.76 -8.67
N PRO A 237 38.31 4.07 -7.74
CA PRO A 237 38.13 3.26 -6.54
C PRO A 237 37.73 1.82 -6.91
N ARG A 238 38.21 0.82 -6.15
CA ARG A 238 37.66 -0.54 -6.23
C ARG A 238 36.18 -0.50 -5.83
N ASN A 239 35.30 -1.03 -6.67
CA ASN A 239 33.86 -1.01 -6.44
C ASN A 239 33.19 -2.27 -7.00
N ILE A 240 31.93 -2.49 -6.59
CA ILE A 240 31.04 -3.53 -7.13
C ILE A 240 29.89 -2.81 -7.83
N ALA A 241 29.57 -3.21 -9.05
CA ALA A 241 28.53 -2.59 -9.85
C ALA A 241 27.13 -3.04 -9.40
N PHE A 242 26.30 -2.06 -9.01
CA PHE A 242 24.86 -2.20 -8.79
C PHE A 242 24.14 -1.29 -9.78
N ASN A 243 22.88 -1.59 -10.10
CA ASN A 243 22.02 -0.59 -10.74
C ASN A 243 21.61 0.47 -9.73
N TYR A 244 21.50 1.72 -10.17
CA TYR A 244 20.70 2.70 -9.43
C TYR A 244 19.27 2.67 -9.95
N ILE A 245 18.31 2.52 -9.04
CA ILE A 245 16.87 2.54 -9.35
C ILE A 245 16.15 3.53 -8.43
N VAL A 246 15.02 4.06 -8.89
CA VAL A 246 14.13 4.92 -8.09
C VAL A 246 12.74 4.30 -8.00
N ARG A 247 12.09 4.50 -6.86
CA ARG A 247 10.66 4.21 -6.72
C ARG A 247 9.89 5.21 -7.58
N ALA A 248 9.00 4.72 -8.44
CA ALA A 248 8.27 5.58 -9.39
C ALA A 248 6.88 6.00 -8.89
N ALA A 249 6.33 5.33 -7.88
CA ALA A 249 5.05 5.63 -7.23
C ALA A 249 5.14 5.36 -5.72
#